data_AF-A0AAD4EZ05-F1
#
_entry.id   AF-A0AAD4EZ05-F1
#
_cell.length_a   1.000
_cell.length_b   1.000
_cell.length_c   1.000
_cell.angle_alpha   90.00
_cell.angle_beta   90.00
_cell.angle_gamma   90.00
#
_symmetry.space_group_name_H-M   'P 1'
#
loop_
_entity.id
_entity.type
_entity.pdbx_description
1 polymer ?
#
loop_
_entity_poly.entity_id
_entity_poly.type
_entity_poly.pdbx_seq_one_letter_code
_entity_poly.pdbx_strand_id
1 'polypeptide(L)'
;MSLIILRLLLLFLWAPRSLAAPSSIQKRSFKVDRIRNPNFRRDGPKELLKTYRKYRMPIPQELLESVGDAPEAGVSAQDAQQEPSKSFKLKQLGAAAQAANAVGSVPATPANGGIEYISPIQVGGQTINVALDSGSADLWVFSTQLPASARAGHQAYNPSLSRSFRPMPGANFSIIYGDGTSAAGNVGTDTIDVGGATVMGQSVQMATAVSSAFVQDTHLSGLLGLAFSQLSTVKPVKQRTFFENVMPSLAQPLFTADLRRDTAGAYEFGRIDPAKFLGPLSWVPADTSKGFWQVSTSGFVVGGGQTRLPTAQAIVDTGTTLMLVSKEISDGYYAKVPGARRTPAAGGMAFPCNATLPDLLIDAGGYTARVRGTDINFGKFTGDNPDFDTLVHTHPLLTTFRAAHPSLILSRSALVPPAPDVPNNLTCATLSGPDLIFPHPYVFTAEAAGAVLAFYRLGKKLAGHSGIVHGGVTAALLDECMCRACFAVLPRRIAVTVRLNVEYKSPVRVGSGVVVVAETVRVEGRKAWVRARVEDAVGGEVRVEAEGLFVEPRWAGEMVGIY
;
A
#
# COMPACT_ATOMS: atom_id res chain seq x y z
N MET A 1 45.04 -85.42 -4.73
CA MET A 1 43.94 -85.46 -3.74
C MET A 1 42.98 -84.34 -4.10
N SER A 2 41.72 -84.68 -4.37
CA SER A 2 40.74 -83.78 -5.01
C SER A 2 39.86 -83.06 -3.99
N LEU A 3 39.38 -81.89 -4.40
CA LEU A 3 38.09 -81.23 -4.08
C LEU A 3 38.01 -80.15 -2.96
N ILE A 4 37.41 -79.02 -3.38
CA ILE A 4 36.51 -78.03 -2.71
C ILE A 4 37.08 -76.81 -1.92
N ILE A 5 36.70 -75.59 -2.37
CA ILE A 5 35.87 -74.56 -1.67
C ILE A 5 36.29 -73.11 -2.05
N LEU A 6 35.47 -72.51 -2.94
CA LEU A 6 34.75 -71.23 -2.76
C LEU A 6 35.55 -69.95 -2.40
N ARG A 7 35.61 -68.96 -3.32
CA ARG A 7 35.05 -67.62 -3.08
C ARG A 7 35.07 -66.72 -4.34
N LEU A 8 33.85 -66.31 -4.69
CA LEU A 8 33.49 -65.20 -5.57
C LEU A 8 33.93 -63.83 -5.02
N LEU A 9 33.93 -62.85 -5.94
CA LEU A 9 33.66 -61.40 -5.78
C LEU A 9 34.84 -60.41 -5.69
N LEU A 10 34.85 -59.55 -6.73
CA LEU A 10 35.08 -58.10 -6.71
C LEU A 10 36.52 -57.57 -6.70
N LEU A 11 37.08 -57.45 -7.91
CA LEU A 11 38.00 -56.38 -8.27
C LEU A 11 37.24 -55.04 -8.29
N PHE A 12 37.25 -54.31 -7.18
CA PHE A 12 36.92 -52.87 -7.17
C PHE A 12 38.21 -52.06 -7.27
N LEU A 13 38.34 -51.34 -8.38
CA LEU A 13 39.36 -50.31 -8.59
C LEU A 13 39.30 -49.27 -7.47
N TRP A 14 40.44 -49.07 -6.80
CA TRP A 14 40.66 -47.98 -5.87
C TRP A 14 41.09 -46.74 -6.66
N ALA A 15 40.11 -45.92 -7.08
CA ALA A 15 40.39 -44.57 -7.55
C ALA A 15 40.40 -43.63 -6.32
N PRO A 16 41.45 -42.82 -6.10
CA PRO A 16 41.42 -41.81 -5.07
C PRO A 16 40.33 -40.79 -5.42
N ARG A 17 39.35 -40.63 -4.53
CA ARG A 17 38.39 -39.54 -4.59
C ARG A 17 39.17 -38.23 -4.42
N SER A 18 39.34 -37.50 -5.51
CA SER A 18 39.72 -36.10 -5.48
C SER A 18 38.71 -35.38 -4.60
N LEU A 19 39.13 -34.96 -3.40
CA LEU A 19 38.39 -33.98 -2.62
C LEU A 19 38.28 -32.73 -3.48
N ALA A 20 37.08 -32.43 -3.95
CA ALA A 20 36.81 -31.18 -4.62
C ALA A 20 37.26 -30.04 -3.69
N ALA A 21 38.20 -29.22 -4.17
CA ALA A 21 38.59 -28.01 -3.47
C ALA A 21 37.34 -27.17 -3.17
N PRO A 22 37.27 -26.50 -2.01
CA PRO A 22 36.15 -25.61 -1.71
C PRO A 22 36.02 -24.60 -2.85
N SER A 23 34.87 -24.59 -3.52
CA SER A 23 34.59 -23.66 -4.60
C SER A 23 34.78 -22.25 -4.06
N SER A 24 35.74 -21.52 -4.60
CA SER A 24 35.89 -20.09 -4.33
C SER A 24 34.57 -19.41 -4.71
N ILE A 25 33.90 -18.82 -3.71
CA ILE A 25 32.67 -18.04 -3.89
C ILE A 25 32.94 -16.98 -4.97
N GLN A 26 32.38 -17.15 -6.16
CA GLN A 26 32.47 -16.14 -7.20
C GLN A 26 31.59 -14.95 -6.79
N LYS A 27 32.22 -13.82 -6.46
CA LYS A 27 31.57 -12.53 -6.30
C LYS A 27 30.93 -12.12 -7.63
N ARG A 28 29.68 -12.49 -7.86
CA ARG A 28 28.88 -11.99 -8.99
C ARG A 28 27.81 -11.05 -8.45
N SER A 29 28.14 -9.76 -8.35
CA SER A 29 27.13 -8.71 -8.26
C SER A 29 26.72 -8.33 -9.69
N PHE A 30 25.45 -8.45 -10.05
CA PHE A 30 24.94 -7.84 -11.28
C PHE A 30 24.22 -6.54 -10.93
N LYS A 31 24.37 -5.54 -11.80
CA LYS A 31 23.76 -4.22 -11.67
C LYS A 31 22.77 -4.08 -12.82
N VAL A 32 21.51 -3.83 -12.49
CA VAL A 32 20.47 -3.51 -13.48
C VAL A 32 20.42 -2.00 -13.63
N ASP A 33 20.54 -1.51 -14.86
CA ASP A 33 20.46 -0.08 -15.13
C ASP A 33 19.01 0.42 -15.01
N ARG A 34 18.84 1.53 -14.29
CA ARG A 34 17.54 2.15 -14.03
C ARG A 34 17.01 2.84 -15.29
N ILE A 35 15.79 2.50 -15.69
CA ILE A 35 14.97 3.36 -16.56
C ILE A 35 14.10 4.22 -15.65
N ARG A 36 14.41 5.52 -15.57
CA ARG A 36 13.56 6.47 -14.84
C ARG A 36 12.22 6.55 -15.58
N ASN A 37 11.11 6.28 -14.90
CA ASN A 37 9.78 6.58 -15.44
C ASN A 37 9.49 8.07 -15.22
N PRO A 38 9.58 8.94 -16.25
CA PRO A 38 9.32 10.37 -16.08
C PRO A 38 7.84 10.67 -15.80
N ASN A 39 6.95 9.71 -16.04
CA ASN A 39 5.50 9.86 -15.88
C ASN A 39 5.02 9.44 -14.49
N PHE A 40 5.88 8.82 -13.66
CA PHE A 40 5.50 8.41 -12.32
C PHE A 40 5.22 9.63 -11.43
N ARG A 41 4.06 9.64 -10.77
CA ARG A 41 3.67 10.68 -9.81
C ARG A 41 3.59 10.07 -8.42
N ARG A 42 4.34 10.66 -7.50
CA ARG A 42 4.32 10.31 -6.08
C ARG A 42 2.98 10.71 -5.45
N ASP A 43 2.39 9.82 -4.68
CA ASP A 43 1.09 10.02 -4.01
C ASP A 43 1.27 9.91 -2.48
N GLY A 44 1.48 11.05 -1.84
CA GLY A 44 1.69 11.13 -0.39
C GLY A 44 0.55 10.55 0.44
N PRO A 45 -0.72 10.94 0.19
CA PRO A 45 -1.89 10.30 0.78
C PRO A 45 -1.86 8.77 0.78
N LYS A 46 -1.62 8.17 -0.39
CA LYS A 46 -1.63 6.72 -0.55
C LYS A 46 -0.51 6.05 0.26
N GLU A 47 0.69 6.61 0.23
CA GLU A 47 1.83 6.12 1.02
C GLU A 47 1.63 6.30 2.54
N LEU A 48 0.93 7.36 2.95
CA LEU A 48 0.61 7.58 4.35
C LEU A 48 -0.45 6.58 4.83
N LEU A 49 -1.54 6.41 4.08
CA LEU A 49 -2.57 5.41 4.38
C LEU A 49 -1.97 4.01 4.47
N LYS A 50 -1.06 3.67 3.54
CA LYS A 50 -0.27 2.44 3.57
C LYS A 50 0.48 2.24 4.88
N THR A 51 1.05 3.29 5.41
CA THR A 51 1.79 3.15 6.65
C THR A 51 0.87 2.98 7.86
N TYR A 52 -0.26 3.72 7.91
CA TYR A 52 -1.22 3.62 9.01
C TYR A 52 -1.80 2.22 9.17
N ARG A 53 -2.22 1.53 8.08
CA ARG A 53 -2.71 0.15 8.24
C ARG A 53 -1.55 -0.83 8.55
N LYS A 54 -0.28 -0.54 8.19
CA LYS A 54 0.89 -1.46 8.37
C LYS A 54 1.08 -1.72 9.85
N TYR A 55 0.99 -0.64 10.60
CA TYR A 55 1.18 -0.63 12.03
C TYR A 55 -0.13 -0.69 12.81
N ARG A 56 -1.25 -0.98 12.12
CA ARG A 56 -2.60 -1.06 12.72
C ARG A 56 -2.93 0.17 13.56
N MET A 57 -2.50 1.34 13.09
CA MET A 57 -2.74 2.62 13.74
C MET A 57 -4.16 3.11 13.40
N PRO A 58 -4.82 3.82 14.34
CA PRO A 58 -6.06 4.52 14.02
C PRO A 58 -5.85 5.46 12.83
N ILE A 59 -6.62 5.25 11.75
CA ILE A 59 -6.48 6.02 10.52
C ILE A 59 -7.24 7.33 10.68
N PRO A 60 -6.60 8.51 10.52
CA PRO A 60 -7.29 9.78 10.53
C PRO A 60 -8.34 9.83 9.43
N GLN A 61 -9.54 10.32 9.74
CA GLN A 61 -10.62 10.40 8.75
C GLN A 61 -10.22 11.25 7.53
N GLU A 62 -9.50 12.35 7.75
CA GLU A 62 -8.96 13.22 6.68
C GLU A 62 -8.04 12.45 5.71
N LEU A 63 -7.31 11.45 6.19
CA LEU A 63 -6.45 10.60 5.36
C LEU A 63 -7.28 9.60 4.53
N LEU A 64 -8.35 9.03 5.09
CA LEU A 64 -9.28 8.20 4.31
C LEU A 64 -9.98 9.03 3.22
N GLU A 65 -10.37 10.26 3.54
CA GLU A 65 -11.00 11.21 2.62
C GLU A 65 -10.06 11.63 1.47
N SER A 66 -8.75 11.63 1.72
CA SER A 66 -7.72 12.03 0.77
C SER A 66 -7.40 11.00 -0.32
N VAL A 67 -7.45 9.71 0.03
CA VAL A 67 -7.12 8.61 -0.88
C VAL A 67 -8.34 8.15 -1.68
N GLY A 68 -9.54 8.44 -1.18
CA GLY A 68 -10.79 8.21 -1.90
C GLY A 68 -11.01 6.75 -2.27
N ASP A 69 -11.16 5.84 -1.29
CA ASP A 69 -11.70 4.51 -1.59
C ASP A 69 -12.38 3.78 -0.42
N ALA A 70 -13.38 2.98 -0.78
CA ALA A 70 -14.14 2.06 0.04
C ALA A 70 -13.24 0.95 0.65
N PRO A 71 -13.63 0.34 1.78
CA PRO A 71 -12.86 -0.75 2.37
C PRO A 71 -12.75 -1.91 1.38
N GLU A 72 -11.53 -2.33 1.05
CA GLU A 72 -11.30 -3.64 0.45
C GLU A 72 -11.89 -4.69 1.39
N ALA A 73 -12.73 -5.58 0.86
CA ALA A 73 -13.35 -6.66 1.62
C ALA A 73 -12.26 -7.60 2.16
N GLY A 74 -11.83 -7.33 3.39
CA GLY A 74 -11.11 -8.29 4.20
C GLY A 74 -12.01 -9.50 4.44
N VAL A 75 -11.45 -10.70 4.28
CA VAL A 75 -12.05 -11.93 4.78
C VAL A 75 -12.43 -11.70 6.25
N SER A 76 -13.69 -11.96 6.60
CA SER A 76 -14.33 -11.50 7.83
C SER A 76 -13.51 -11.78 9.09
N ALA A 77 -13.39 -10.75 9.93
CA ALA A 77 -12.91 -10.84 11.30
C ALA A 77 -13.96 -11.53 12.19
N GLN A 78 -14.02 -12.86 12.16
CA GLN A 78 -14.58 -13.66 13.24
C GLN A 78 -13.61 -14.80 13.48
N ASP A 79 -12.81 -14.65 14.54
CA ASP A 79 -11.99 -15.64 15.26
C ASP A 79 -10.65 -15.03 15.71
N ALA A 80 -10.73 -14.05 16.60
CA ALA A 80 -9.56 -13.58 17.37
C ALA A 80 -10.02 -13.03 18.73
N GLN A 81 -10.63 -13.89 19.55
CA GLN A 81 -10.68 -13.65 20.99
C GLN A 81 -9.41 -14.21 21.65
N GLN A 82 -8.89 -13.42 22.58
CA GLN A 82 -7.65 -13.58 23.34
C GLN A 82 -7.61 -14.87 24.17
N GLU A 83 -6.41 -15.45 24.32
CA GLU A 83 -5.98 -16.18 25.52
C GLU A 83 -4.48 -15.93 25.76
N PRO A 84 -3.99 -15.95 27.02
CA PRO A 84 -2.68 -15.41 27.39
C PRO A 84 -1.54 -16.40 27.14
N SER A 85 -0.36 -15.82 26.85
CA SER A 85 0.91 -16.51 26.64
C SER A 85 1.31 -17.42 27.80
N LYS A 86 1.55 -18.71 27.53
CA LYS A 86 2.43 -19.57 28.34
C LYS A 86 3.73 -19.85 27.58
N SER A 87 4.85 -19.62 28.26
CA SER A 87 6.20 -19.82 27.78
C SER A 87 6.45 -21.25 27.34
N PHE A 88 6.87 -21.44 26.08
CA PHE A 88 7.37 -22.73 25.58
C PHE A 88 8.88 -22.64 25.30
N LYS A 89 9.63 -23.59 25.86
CA LYS A 89 11.07 -23.77 25.58
C LYS A 89 11.25 -24.40 24.21
N LEU A 90 12.02 -23.73 23.33
CA LEU A 90 12.42 -24.22 22.01
C LEU A 90 13.30 -25.47 22.13
N LYS A 91 12.93 -26.54 21.42
CA LYS A 91 13.85 -27.64 21.08
C LYS A 91 14.59 -27.26 19.79
N GLN A 92 15.90 -27.18 19.90
CA GLN A 92 16.86 -26.79 18.87
C GLN A 92 16.91 -27.86 17.76
N LEU A 93 16.38 -27.55 16.58
CA LEU A 93 16.69 -28.29 15.35
C LEU A 93 17.84 -27.56 14.65
N GLY A 94 19.04 -28.11 14.82
CA GLY A 94 20.25 -27.59 14.20
C GLY A 94 20.27 -27.85 12.69
N ALA A 95 20.25 -26.79 11.90
CA ALA A 95 20.79 -26.83 10.55
C ALA A 95 22.32 -26.70 10.66
N ALA A 96 23.04 -27.61 10.00
CA ALA A 96 24.50 -27.63 9.99
C ALA A 96 25.05 -26.36 9.33
N ALA A 97 25.52 -25.41 10.13
CA ALA A 97 26.29 -24.27 9.66
C ALA A 97 27.69 -24.75 9.26
N GLN A 98 27.98 -24.73 7.96
CA GLN A 98 29.37 -24.75 7.51
C GLN A 98 30.03 -23.44 7.96
N ALA A 99 31.14 -23.55 8.70
CA ALA A 99 31.93 -22.39 9.09
C ALA A 99 32.38 -21.63 7.82
N ALA A 100 31.91 -20.39 7.66
CA ALA A 100 32.32 -19.53 6.55
C ALA A 100 32.37 -18.06 7.01
N ASN A 101 33.38 -17.32 6.54
CA ASN A 101 33.43 -15.86 6.62
C ASN A 101 32.60 -15.28 5.46
N ALA A 102 31.31 -15.61 5.38
CA ALA A 102 30.49 -15.20 4.25
C ALA A 102 30.17 -13.70 4.32
N VAL A 103 30.15 -13.06 3.16
CA VAL A 103 29.67 -11.69 2.96
C VAL A 103 28.75 -11.69 1.75
N GLY A 104 27.66 -10.91 1.84
CA GLY A 104 26.71 -10.71 0.74
C GLY A 104 26.57 -9.23 0.40
N SER A 105 26.33 -8.92 -0.86
CA SER A 105 26.00 -7.56 -1.30
C SER A 105 25.03 -7.60 -2.49
N VAL A 106 23.90 -6.92 -2.36
CA VAL A 106 22.88 -6.80 -3.41
C VAL A 106 22.54 -5.32 -3.63
N PRO A 107 22.37 -4.85 -4.88
CA PRO A 107 21.96 -3.47 -5.11
C PRO A 107 20.54 -3.22 -4.58
N ALA A 108 20.34 -2.07 -3.94
CA ALA A 108 19.04 -1.55 -3.56
C ALA A 108 18.64 -0.46 -4.56
N THR A 109 17.87 -0.82 -5.58
CA THR A 109 17.55 0.08 -6.70
C THR A 109 16.22 0.80 -6.44
N PRO A 110 16.20 2.15 -6.37
CA PRO A 110 14.93 2.87 -6.20
C PRO A 110 14.00 2.62 -7.40
N ALA A 111 12.80 2.12 -7.14
CA ALA A 111 11.73 1.91 -8.12
C ALA A 111 10.58 2.89 -7.89
N ASN A 112 9.69 3.01 -8.88
CA ASN A 112 8.48 3.83 -8.78
C ASN A 112 8.77 5.26 -8.26
N GLY A 113 9.72 5.96 -8.88
CA GLY A 113 10.12 7.30 -8.44
C GLY A 113 10.75 7.36 -7.04
N GLY A 114 11.29 6.26 -6.53
CA GLY A 114 11.96 6.15 -5.24
C GLY A 114 11.01 5.96 -4.06
N ILE A 115 9.82 5.41 -4.27
CA ILE A 115 8.91 5.04 -3.17
C ILE A 115 9.25 3.67 -2.57
N GLU A 116 10.02 2.85 -3.28
CA GLU A 116 10.49 1.56 -2.79
C GLU A 116 11.85 1.19 -3.40
N TYR A 117 12.49 0.16 -2.85
CA TYR A 117 13.81 -0.29 -3.27
C TYR A 117 13.81 -1.78 -3.61
N ILE A 118 14.14 -2.08 -4.85
CA ILE A 118 14.12 -3.43 -5.42
C ILE A 118 15.53 -4.01 -5.42
N SER A 119 15.64 -5.24 -4.94
CA SER A 119 16.87 -6.02 -4.88
C SER A 119 16.65 -7.39 -5.53
N PRO A 120 17.49 -7.80 -6.49
CA PRO A 120 17.40 -9.16 -7.03
C PRO A 120 18.01 -10.19 -6.07
N ILE A 121 17.29 -11.29 -5.85
CA ILE A 121 17.78 -12.45 -5.08
C ILE A 121 17.67 -13.72 -5.92
N GLN A 122 18.42 -14.76 -5.55
CA GLN A 122 18.27 -16.09 -6.13
C GLN A 122 17.40 -16.96 -5.22
N VAL A 123 16.36 -17.56 -5.79
CA VAL A 123 15.43 -18.50 -5.15
C VAL A 123 15.46 -19.81 -5.91
N GLY A 124 16.08 -20.85 -5.33
CA GLY A 124 16.22 -22.16 -6.00
C GLY A 124 16.94 -22.08 -7.35
N GLY A 125 17.86 -21.11 -7.50
CA GLY A 125 18.58 -20.82 -8.75
C GLY A 125 17.87 -19.86 -9.71
N GLN A 126 16.69 -19.36 -9.39
CA GLN A 126 15.92 -18.40 -10.20
C GLN A 126 16.03 -16.99 -9.64
N THR A 127 16.26 -16.00 -10.51
CA THR A 127 16.32 -14.60 -10.09
C THR A 127 14.92 -14.04 -9.87
N ILE A 128 14.66 -13.52 -8.67
CA ILE A 128 13.40 -12.87 -8.29
C ILE A 128 13.73 -11.48 -7.74
N ASN A 129 13.01 -10.46 -8.22
CA ASN A 129 13.11 -9.10 -7.71
C ASN A 129 12.22 -8.93 -6.49
N VAL A 130 12.79 -8.52 -5.36
CA VAL A 130 12.07 -8.35 -4.09
C VAL A 130 12.37 -7.03 -3.43
N ALA A 131 11.47 -6.55 -2.59
CA ALA A 131 11.76 -5.51 -1.61
C ALA A 131 12.28 -6.14 -0.30
N LEU A 132 13.42 -5.64 0.20
CA LEU A 132 13.96 -6.04 1.50
C LEU A 132 13.32 -5.15 2.57
N ASP A 133 12.52 -5.75 3.45
CA ASP A 133 11.61 -5.06 4.36
C ASP A 133 11.95 -5.36 5.83
N SER A 134 12.62 -4.44 6.52
CA SER A 134 12.90 -4.57 7.96
C SER A 134 11.67 -4.37 8.86
N GLY A 135 10.50 -4.07 8.29
CA GLY A 135 9.22 -4.01 8.96
C GLY A 135 8.35 -5.27 8.83
N SER A 136 8.82 -6.35 8.20
CA SER A 136 8.13 -7.65 8.18
C SER A 136 9.11 -8.83 8.23
N ALA A 137 8.62 -10.06 8.40
CA ALA A 137 9.45 -11.25 8.63
C ALA A 137 9.17 -12.41 7.65
N ASP A 138 8.42 -12.15 6.59
CA ASP A 138 8.01 -13.16 5.61
C ASP A 138 8.87 -13.03 4.34
N LEU A 139 9.32 -14.17 3.79
CA LEU A 139 9.93 -14.25 2.46
C LEU A 139 8.91 -14.87 1.52
N TRP A 140 8.18 -14.04 0.79
CA TRP A 140 7.21 -14.49 -0.20
C TRP A 140 7.56 -14.00 -1.59
N VAL A 141 7.20 -14.81 -2.59
CA VAL A 141 7.46 -14.54 -4.00
C VAL A 141 6.24 -14.83 -4.87
N PHE A 142 6.11 -14.09 -5.97
CA PHE A 142 5.25 -14.50 -7.06
C PHE A 142 5.64 -15.91 -7.49
N SER A 143 4.66 -16.77 -7.73
CA SER A 143 4.91 -18.14 -8.13
C SER A 143 4.15 -18.51 -9.40
N THR A 144 4.58 -19.58 -10.06
CA THR A 144 3.84 -20.14 -11.22
C THR A 144 2.47 -20.71 -10.87
N GLN A 145 2.11 -20.76 -9.57
CA GLN A 145 0.79 -21.14 -9.10
C GLN A 145 -0.22 -19.97 -9.17
N LEU A 146 0.24 -18.74 -9.37
CA LEU A 146 -0.65 -17.60 -9.65
C LEU A 146 -1.27 -17.72 -11.05
N PRO A 147 -2.50 -17.21 -11.25
CA PRO A 147 -3.10 -17.07 -12.57
C PRO A 147 -2.19 -16.30 -13.53
N ALA A 148 -2.17 -16.68 -14.81
CA ALA A 148 -1.31 -16.05 -15.82
C ALA A 148 -1.51 -14.53 -15.91
N SER A 149 -2.74 -14.06 -15.75
CA SER A 149 -3.09 -12.62 -15.71
C SER A 149 -2.46 -11.89 -14.52
N ALA A 150 -2.39 -12.52 -13.36
CA ALA A 150 -1.84 -11.92 -12.14
C ALA A 150 -0.32 -11.82 -12.16
N ARG A 151 0.37 -12.66 -12.94
CA ARG A 151 1.84 -12.70 -13.02
C ARG A 151 2.42 -12.15 -14.33
N ALA A 152 1.60 -11.48 -15.14
CA ALA A 152 2.07 -10.84 -16.37
C ALA A 152 3.05 -9.71 -16.05
N GLY A 153 4.24 -9.73 -16.65
CA GLY A 153 5.31 -8.75 -16.38
C GLY A 153 6.18 -9.03 -15.16
N HIS A 154 5.89 -10.10 -14.39
CA HIS A 154 6.60 -10.45 -13.15
C HIS A 154 7.57 -11.62 -13.32
N GLN A 155 8.60 -11.69 -12.47
CA GLN A 155 9.37 -12.92 -12.29
C GLN A 155 8.63 -13.86 -11.34
N ALA A 156 8.07 -14.94 -11.87
CA ALA A 156 7.36 -15.93 -11.07
C ALA A 156 8.25 -17.14 -10.77
N TYR A 157 8.50 -17.41 -9.50
CA TYR A 157 9.25 -18.57 -9.03
C TYR A 157 8.53 -19.88 -9.40
N ASN A 158 9.25 -20.78 -10.08
CA ASN A 158 8.75 -22.11 -10.43
C ASN A 158 9.46 -23.19 -9.59
N PRO A 159 8.79 -23.80 -8.60
CA PRO A 159 9.42 -24.81 -7.77
C PRO A 159 9.89 -26.06 -8.52
N SER A 160 9.31 -26.38 -9.69
CA SER A 160 9.72 -27.56 -10.46
C SER A 160 11.05 -27.39 -11.18
N LEU A 161 11.54 -26.16 -11.33
CA LEU A 161 12.86 -25.88 -11.93
C LEU A 161 13.99 -25.92 -10.88
N SER A 162 13.66 -25.91 -9.59
CA SER A 162 14.64 -25.98 -8.51
C SER A 162 14.92 -27.42 -8.10
N ARG A 163 16.20 -27.77 -8.04
CA ARG A 163 16.64 -29.10 -7.56
C ARG A 163 16.64 -29.18 -6.02
N SER A 164 16.74 -28.04 -5.34
CA SER A 164 16.78 -27.95 -3.88
C SER A 164 15.42 -27.69 -3.24
N PHE A 165 14.38 -27.40 -4.03
CA PHE A 165 13.05 -27.18 -3.50
C PHE A 165 12.52 -28.42 -2.76
N ARG A 166 11.96 -28.21 -1.57
CA ARG A 166 11.22 -29.23 -0.83
C ARG A 166 9.89 -28.64 -0.35
N PRO A 167 8.74 -29.25 -0.68
CA PRO A 167 7.46 -28.75 -0.20
C PRO A 167 7.35 -28.89 1.33
N MET A 168 6.55 -28.04 1.96
CA MET A 168 6.15 -28.17 3.37
C MET A 168 4.64 -28.43 3.44
N PRO A 169 4.17 -29.69 3.31
CA PRO A 169 2.76 -30.00 3.34
C PRO A 169 2.08 -29.49 4.62
N GLY A 170 0.91 -28.87 4.47
CA GLY A 170 0.14 -28.29 5.58
C GLY A 170 0.61 -26.91 6.04
N ALA A 171 1.74 -26.40 5.54
CA ALA A 171 2.20 -25.05 5.84
C ALA A 171 1.62 -24.02 4.85
N ASN A 172 1.11 -22.91 5.38
CA ASN A 172 0.57 -21.80 4.59
C ASN A 172 1.01 -20.45 5.18
N PHE A 173 0.86 -19.40 4.40
CA PHE A 173 1.03 -18.03 4.84
C PHE A 173 -0.14 -17.18 4.35
N SER A 174 -0.43 -16.13 5.09
CA SER A 174 -1.36 -15.08 4.69
C SER A 174 -0.90 -13.81 5.38
N ILE A 175 -0.48 -12.85 4.57
CA ILE A 175 0.00 -11.56 5.04
C ILE A 175 -0.89 -10.47 4.46
N ILE A 176 -1.29 -9.55 5.32
CA ILE A 176 -1.95 -8.30 4.95
C ILE A 176 -1.00 -7.19 5.38
N TYR A 177 -0.52 -6.47 4.39
CA TYR A 177 0.31 -5.30 4.57
C TYR A 177 -0.54 -4.09 4.91
N GLY A 178 0.16 -3.02 5.23
CA GLY A 178 -0.49 -1.80 5.64
C GLY A 178 -1.16 -0.97 4.59
N ASP A 179 -0.85 -1.18 3.33
CA ASP A 179 -1.62 -0.64 2.23
C ASP A 179 -2.97 -1.36 2.07
N GLY A 180 -3.23 -2.43 2.82
CA GLY A 180 -4.35 -3.33 2.57
C GLY A 180 -4.00 -4.40 1.53
N THR A 181 -2.85 -4.25 0.86
CA THR A 181 -2.36 -5.28 -0.06
C THR A 181 -2.10 -6.56 0.70
N SER A 182 -2.30 -7.68 0.02
CA SER A 182 -2.19 -8.98 0.65
C SER A 182 -1.56 -9.98 -0.29
N ALA A 183 -0.90 -10.97 0.32
CA ALA A 183 -0.39 -12.14 -0.35
C ALA A 183 -0.69 -13.36 0.50
N ALA A 184 -1.07 -14.46 -0.15
CA ALA A 184 -1.34 -15.72 0.52
C ALA A 184 -0.94 -16.89 -0.37
N GLY A 185 -0.67 -18.03 0.24
CA GLY A 185 -0.34 -19.25 -0.48
C GLY A 185 0.28 -20.32 0.38
N ASN A 186 1.00 -21.23 -0.27
CA ASN A 186 1.64 -22.38 0.37
C ASN A 186 3.13 -22.11 0.61
N VAL A 187 3.75 -22.97 1.42
CA VAL A 187 5.14 -22.81 1.84
C VAL A 187 5.96 -24.03 1.43
N GLY A 188 7.20 -23.79 1.06
CA GLY A 188 8.23 -24.81 0.92
C GLY A 188 9.55 -24.31 1.49
N THR A 189 10.60 -25.08 1.30
CA THR A 189 11.97 -24.66 1.56
C THR A 189 12.79 -24.72 0.29
N ASP A 190 13.75 -23.80 0.15
CA ASP A 190 14.72 -23.84 -0.92
C ASP A 190 16.04 -23.16 -0.52
N THR A 191 17.03 -23.21 -1.41
CA THR A 191 18.25 -22.43 -1.34
C THR A 191 17.95 -20.99 -1.74
N ILE A 192 18.23 -20.05 -0.82
CA ILE A 192 18.11 -18.62 -1.05
C ILE A 192 19.51 -18.01 -1.00
N ASP A 193 19.86 -17.23 -2.02
CA ASP A 193 21.12 -16.48 -2.08
C ASP A 193 20.82 -14.99 -2.29
N VAL A 194 21.30 -14.18 -1.36
CA VAL A 194 21.22 -12.72 -1.37
C VAL A 194 22.63 -12.15 -1.55
N GLY A 195 23.02 -11.94 -2.81
CA GLY A 195 24.27 -11.29 -3.16
C GLY A 195 25.54 -12.04 -2.70
N GLY A 196 25.48 -13.36 -2.57
CA GLY A 196 26.54 -14.26 -2.11
C GLY A 196 26.37 -14.77 -0.68
N ALA A 197 25.43 -14.21 0.10
CA ALA A 197 25.04 -14.77 1.38
C ALA A 197 23.95 -15.83 1.14
N THR A 198 24.25 -17.10 1.45
CA THR A 198 23.41 -18.23 1.04
C THR A 198 22.87 -19.00 2.25
N VAL A 199 21.56 -19.28 2.25
CA VAL A 199 20.90 -20.20 3.20
C VAL A 199 20.31 -21.35 2.42
N MET A 200 20.71 -22.58 2.77
CA MET A 200 20.06 -23.79 2.29
C MET A 200 18.83 -24.09 3.15
N GLY A 201 17.71 -24.46 2.53
CA GLY A 201 16.51 -24.86 3.25
C GLY A 201 15.77 -23.69 3.93
N GLN A 202 15.95 -22.46 3.44
CA GLN A 202 15.18 -21.30 3.88
C GLN A 202 13.71 -21.47 3.46
N SER A 203 12.78 -21.09 4.35
CA SER A 203 11.35 -21.08 4.01
C SER A 203 11.08 -20.07 2.90
N VAL A 204 10.43 -20.51 1.82
CA VAL A 204 9.94 -19.67 0.72
C VAL A 204 8.41 -19.82 0.65
N GLN A 205 7.73 -18.68 0.72
CA GLN A 205 6.28 -18.59 0.70
C GLN A 205 5.85 -18.30 -0.73
N MET A 206 5.22 -19.28 -1.39
CA MET A 206 4.86 -19.18 -2.79
C MET A 206 3.44 -18.63 -2.89
N ALA A 207 3.31 -17.40 -3.40
CA ALA A 207 2.01 -16.78 -3.54
C ALA A 207 1.14 -17.56 -4.52
N THR A 208 -0.09 -17.85 -4.11
CA THR A 208 -1.17 -18.37 -4.96
C THR A 208 -2.30 -17.34 -5.10
N ALA A 209 -2.30 -16.31 -4.27
CA ALA A 209 -3.15 -15.13 -4.37
C ALA A 209 -2.35 -13.88 -3.97
N VAL A 210 -2.56 -12.78 -4.69
CA VAL A 210 -2.01 -11.46 -4.40
C VAL A 210 -3.06 -10.39 -4.72
N SER A 211 -3.05 -9.28 -3.98
CA SER A 211 -3.90 -8.11 -4.29
C SER A 211 -3.52 -7.45 -5.62
N SER A 212 -4.47 -6.73 -6.23
CA SER A 212 -4.30 -6.05 -7.52
C SER A 212 -3.13 -5.08 -7.56
N ALA A 213 -2.80 -4.41 -6.46
CA ALA A 213 -1.67 -3.49 -6.38
C ALA A 213 -0.33 -4.18 -6.71
N PHE A 214 -0.11 -5.40 -6.22
CA PHE A 214 1.08 -6.19 -6.56
C PHE A 214 1.08 -6.63 -8.02
N VAL A 215 -0.10 -6.91 -8.59
CA VAL A 215 -0.21 -7.24 -10.03
C VAL A 215 0.21 -6.05 -10.89
N GLN A 216 -0.19 -4.84 -10.51
CA GLN A 216 0.09 -3.61 -11.26
C GLN A 216 1.56 -3.17 -11.18
N ASP A 217 2.24 -3.42 -10.06
CA ASP A 217 3.65 -3.06 -9.90
C ASP A 217 4.58 -4.16 -10.43
N THR A 218 4.86 -4.13 -11.73
CA THR A 218 5.73 -5.11 -12.38
C THR A 218 7.21 -5.04 -11.97
N HIS A 219 7.61 -4.09 -11.11
CA HIS A 219 8.97 -4.00 -10.59
C HIS A 219 9.21 -4.92 -9.39
N LEU A 220 8.14 -5.33 -8.69
CA LEU A 220 8.19 -6.08 -7.45
C LEU A 220 7.54 -7.46 -7.62
N SER A 221 8.33 -8.52 -7.46
CA SER A 221 7.84 -9.91 -7.55
C SER A 221 7.91 -10.66 -6.21
N GLY A 222 8.01 -9.94 -5.09
CA GLY A 222 7.98 -10.51 -3.74
C GLY A 222 8.58 -9.59 -2.68
N LEU A 223 8.56 -10.03 -1.42
CA LEU A 223 9.24 -9.36 -0.32
C LEU A 223 10.15 -10.34 0.42
N LEU A 224 11.25 -9.81 0.97
CA LEU A 224 12.12 -10.51 1.91
C LEU A 224 12.13 -9.75 3.24
N GLY A 225 11.43 -10.30 4.23
CA GLY A 225 11.37 -9.74 5.57
C GLY A 225 12.70 -9.84 6.33
N LEU A 226 13.10 -8.73 6.92
CA LEU A 226 14.32 -8.55 7.73
C LEU A 226 14.03 -8.18 9.20
N ALA A 227 12.77 -8.14 9.59
CA ALA A 227 12.38 -8.06 11.00
C ALA A 227 12.63 -9.40 11.73
N PHE A 228 12.24 -9.50 12.99
CA PHE A 228 12.45 -10.71 13.78
C PHE A 228 11.36 -11.75 13.48
N SER A 229 11.72 -13.03 13.50
CA SER A 229 10.84 -14.15 13.09
C SER A 229 9.56 -14.28 13.92
N GLN A 230 9.47 -13.59 15.06
CA GLN A 230 8.23 -13.44 15.83
C GLN A 230 7.08 -12.89 14.98
N LEU A 231 7.37 -12.12 13.93
CA LEU A 231 6.37 -11.54 13.03
C LEU A 231 6.00 -12.44 11.85
N SER A 232 6.68 -13.57 11.63
CA SER A 232 6.38 -14.49 10.52
C SER A 232 4.90 -14.90 10.56
N THR A 233 4.23 -14.85 9.41
CA THR A 233 2.83 -15.23 9.28
C THR A 233 2.61 -16.72 9.00
N VAL A 234 3.67 -17.49 8.72
CA VAL A 234 3.57 -18.92 8.42
C VAL A 234 2.89 -19.69 9.55
N LYS A 235 1.89 -20.50 9.17
CA LYS A 235 1.18 -21.46 10.02
C LYS A 235 1.41 -22.89 9.54
N PRO A 236 1.30 -23.91 10.41
CA PRO A 236 1.05 -23.81 11.85
C PRO A 236 2.29 -23.41 12.67
N VAL A 237 3.49 -23.54 12.10
CA VAL A 237 4.76 -23.23 12.77
C VAL A 237 5.42 -22.07 12.06
N LYS A 238 5.63 -20.96 12.79
CA LYS A 238 6.35 -19.79 12.29
C LYS A 238 7.74 -20.19 11.80
N GLN A 239 8.19 -19.54 10.73
CA GLN A 239 9.49 -19.81 10.13
C GLN A 239 10.49 -18.71 10.47
N ARG A 240 11.78 -19.04 10.36
CA ARG A 240 12.86 -18.08 10.59
C ARG A 240 13.09 -17.22 9.34
N THR A 241 13.41 -15.95 9.55
CA THR A 241 13.81 -15.05 8.46
C THR A 241 15.12 -15.49 7.82
N PHE A 242 15.37 -15.05 6.59
CA PHE A 242 16.64 -15.27 5.91
C PHE A 242 17.83 -14.78 6.74
N PHE A 243 17.71 -13.58 7.33
CA PHE A 243 18.80 -13.00 8.12
C PHE A 243 19.12 -13.85 9.35
N GLU A 244 18.11 -14.29 10.10
CA GLU A 244 18.31 -15.15 11.27
C GLU A 244 18.97 -16.50 10.93
N ASN A 245 18.68 -17.05 9.76
CA ASN A 245 19.27 -18.31 9.30
C ASN A 245 20.69 -18.14 8.74
N VAL A 246 20.99 -17.02 8.07
CA VAL A 246 22.33 -16.77 7.51
C VAL A 246 23.31 -16.25 8.54
N MET A 247 22.83 -15.54 9.58
CA MET A 247 23.64 -14.86 10.59
C MET A 247 24.79 -15.68 11.18
N PRO A 248 24.64 -16.98 11.54
CA PRO A 248 25.75 -17.79 12.08
C PRO A 248 26.88 -18.06 11.08
N SER A 249 26.63 -17.87 9.78
CA SER A 249 27.60 -18.07 8.69
C SER A 249 28.18 -16.78 8.13
N LEU A 250 27.77 -15.62 8.66
CA LEU A 250 28.28 -14.33 8.23
C LEU A 250 29.61 -14.01 8.94
N ALA A 251 30.52 -13.31 8.25
CA ALA A 251 31.75 -12.81 8.86
C ALA A 251 31.48 -11.84 10.04
N GLN A 252 30.35 -11.11 10.00
CA GLN A 252 29.82 -10.35 11.12
C GLN A 252 28.30 -10.61 11.21
N PRO A 253 27.71 -10.77 12.40
CA PRO A 253 26.29 -11.12 12.55
C PRO A 253 25.37 -9.90 12.35
N LEU A 254 25.47 -9.23 11.20
CA LEU A 254 24.74 -8.00 10.88
C LEU A 254 24.43 -7.90 9.39
N PHE A 255 23.52 -6.99 9.07
CA PHE A 255 23.33 -6.46 7.73
C PHE A 255 23.32 -4.92 7.78
N THR A 256 23.56 -4.26 6.65
CA THR A 256 23.48 -2.80 6.51
C THR A 256 22.59 -2.43 5.33
N ALA A 257 21.85 -1.31 5.46
CA ALA A 257 21.06 -0.74 4.38
C ALA A 257 21.58 0.66 4.02
N ASP A 258 22.10 0.83 2.80
CA ASP A 258 22.45 2.12 2.19
C ASP A 258 21.41 2.40 1.11
N LEU A 259 20.39 3.21 1.42
CA LEU A 259 19.30 3.56 0.51
C LEU A 259 19.49 5.00 0.00
N ARG A 260 19.48 5.18 -1.32
CA ARG A 260 19.81 6.46 -1.96
C ARG A 260 18.65 6.95 -2.83
N ARG A 261 18.36 8.26 -2.81
CA ARG A 261 17.20 8.85 -3.51
C ARG A 261 17.24 8.61 -5.03
N ASP A 262 18.38 8.91 -5.64
CA ASP A 262 18.47 9.04 -7.11
C ASP A 262 19.43 8.04 -7.78
N THR A 263 20.03 7.14 -7.01
CA THR A 263 20.97 6.13 -7.51
C THR A 263 20.79 4.83 -6.75
N ALA A 264 21.30 3.72 -7.29
CA ALA A 264 21.29 2.46 -6.59
C ALA A 264 22.16 2.56 -5.32
N GLY A 265 21.58 2.17 -4.20
CA GLY A 265 22.27 1.89 -2.96
C GLY A 265 22.61 0.39 -2.86
N ALA A 266 22.74 -0.13 -1.65
CA ALA A 266 23.00 -1.55 -1.43
C ALA A 266 22.51 -2.05 -0.07
N TYR A 267 22.11 -3.32 -0.03
CA TYR A 267 22.08 -4.11 1.19
C TYR A 267 23.33 -4.99 1.27
N GLU A 268 23.96 -5.04 2.43
CA GLU A 268 25.12 -5.89 2.68
C GLU A 268 24.91 -6.77 3.90
N PHE A 269 25.42 -7.99 3.85
CA PHE A 269 25.35 -8.98 4.92
C PHE A 269 26.77 -9.36 5.31
N GLY A 270 27.08 -9.41 6.59
CA GLY A 270 28.38 -9.88 7.07
C GLY A 270 29.50 -8.85 7.07
N ARG A 271 29.24 -7.60 6.68
CA ARG A 271 30.26 -6.55 6.61
C ARG A 271 29.68 -5.17 6.87
N ILE A 272 30.55 -4.27 7.31
CA ILE A 272 30.35 -2.83 7.33
C ILE A 272 31.37 -2.22 6.37
N ASP A 273 30.93 -1.41 5.40
CA ASP A 273 31.81 -0.73 4.46
C ASP A 273 32.08 0.72 4.92
N PRO A 274 33.28 1.04 5.43
CA PRO A 274 33.60 2.38 5.93
C PRO A 274 33.59 3.45 4.82
N ALA A 275 33.64 3.06 3.54
CA ALA A 275 33.54 4.02 2.44
C ALA A 275 32.10 4.53 2.19
N LYS A 276 31.09 3.93 2.84
CA LYS A 276 29.67 4.29 2.65
C LYS A 276 29.12 5.29 3.66
N PHE A 277 29.89 5.64 4.68
CA PHE A 277 29.48 6.61 5.70
C PHE A 277 30.64 7.51 6.10
N LEU A 278 30.31 8.65 6.73
CA LEU A 278 31.29 9.63 7.21
C LEU A 278 31.40 9.53 8.73
N GLY A 279 32.63 9.64 9.23
CA GLY A 279 32.89 9.60 10.67
C GLY A 279 32.71 8.22 11.31
N PRO A 280 32.71 8.12 12.65
CA PRO A 280 32.53 6.86 13.36
C PRO A 280 31.07 6.39 13.35
N LEU A 281 30.88 5.07 13.33
CA LEU A 281 29.55 4.47 13.49
C LEU A 281 29.07 4.63 14.95
N SER A 282 27.82 5.06 15.12
CA SER A 282 27.16 5.13 16.43
C SER A 282 26.24 3.92 16.59
N TRP A 283 26.41 3.19 17.69
CA TRP A 283 25.56 2.05 18.05
C TRP A 283 24.51 2.48 19.06
N VAL A 284 23.27 2.06 18.83
CA VAL A 284 22.14 2.38 19.71
C VAL A 284 21.42 1.09 20.11
N PRO A 285 20.94 0.96 21.37
CA PRO A 285 20.21 -0.23 21.78
C PRO A 285 18.93 -0.41 20.97
N ALA A 286 18.71 -1.64 20.47
CA ALA A 286 17.47 -2.02 19.82
C ALA A 286 16.55 -2.78 20.79
N ASP A 287 15.26 -2.39 20.86
CA ASP A 287 14.20 -3.16 21.52
C ASP A 287 13.54 -4.07 20.48
N THR A 288 13.67 -5.38 20.68
CA THR A 288 13.18 -6.41 19.76
C THR A 288 11.94 -7.12 20.29
N SER A 289 11.37 -6.65 21.41
CA SER A 289 10.29 -7.34 22.15
C SER A 289 8.99 -7.46 21.35
N LYS A 290 8.73 -6.55 20.41
CA LYS A 290 7.59 -6.62 19.49
C LYS A 290 7.93 -7.21 18.12
N GLY A 291 9.14 -7.71 17.95
CA GLY A 291 9.61 -8.31 16.71
C GLY A 291 10.06 -7.33 15.63
N PHE A 292 10.17 -6.03 15.95
CA PHE A 292 10.69 -4.99 15.05
C PHE A 292 12.09 -4.51 15.47
N TRP A 293 12.78 -3.80 14.58
CA TRP A 293 13.99 -3.03 14.91
C TRP A 293 13.61 -1.70 15.57
N GLN A 294 13.30 -1.73 16.87
CA GLN A 294 12.87 -0.52 17.58
C GLN A 294 14.04 0.21 18.23
N VAL A 295 14.05 1.54 18.15
CA VAL A 295 15.00 2.40 18.85
C VAL A 295 14.23 3.42 19.69
N SER A 296 14.78 3.76 20.86
CA SER A 296 14.21 4.83 21.68
C SER A 296 14.35 6.19 20.97
N THR A 297 13.42 7.10 21.20
CA THR A 297 13.47 8.48 20.69
C THR A 297 12.87 9.43 21.72
N SER A 298 13.49 10.58 21.93
CA SER A 298 13.13 11.51 23.01
C SER A 298 13.05 12.98 22.59
N GLY A 299 13.13 13.28 21.29
CA GLY A 299 13.01 14.65 20.83
C GLY A 299 13.45 14.88 19.39
N PHE A 300 13.37 16.13 18.98
CA PHE A 300 13.76 16.60 17.66
C PHE A 300 14.25 18.04 17.69
N VAL A 301 14.98 18.46 16.65
CA VAL A 301 15.45 19.83 16.43
C VAL A 301 15.06 20.26 15.01
N VAL A 302 14.51 21.46 14.89
CA VAL A 302 14.19 22.07 13.59
C VAL A 302 14.52 23.56 13.62
N GLY A 303 15.22 24.04 12.59
CA GLY A 303 15.58 25.47 12.48
C GLY A 303 16.30 26.04 13.70
N GLY A 304 17.12 25.23 14.39
CA GLY A 304 17.84 25.60 15.62
C GLY A 304 17.01 25.53 16.91
N GLY A 305 15.69 25.28 16.85
CA GLY A 305 14.85 25.06 18.02
C GLY A 305 14.83 23.58 18.43
N GLN A 306 15.16 23.29 19.69
CA GLN A 306 15.15 21.93 20.25
C GLN A 306 13.88 21.68 21.08
N THR A 307 13.21 20.56 20.81
CA THR A 307 12.04 20.12 21.56
C THR A 307 12.31 18.74 22.15
N ARG A 308 12.15 18.62 23.47
CA ARG A 308 12.23 17.34 24.18
C ARG A 308 10.83 16.78 24.35
N LEU A 309 10.67 15.48 24.10
CA LEU A 309 9.43 14.74 24.22
C LEU A 309 9.59 13.62 25.26
N PRO A 310 8.49 13.08 25.81
CA PRO A 310 8.54 11.82 26.52
C PRO A 310 9.20 10.75 25.66
N THR A 311 10.06 9.92 26.26
CA THR A 311 10.74 8.85 25.52
C THR A 311 9.70 7.89 24.92
N ALA A 312 9.78 7.72 23.61
CA ALA A 312 8.96 6.81 22.83
C ALA A 312 9.85 5.78 22.11
N GLN A 313 9.22 4.90 21.34
CA GLN A 313 9.91 3.93 20.48
C GLN A 313 9.56 4.23 19.02
N ALA A 314 10.58 4.17 18.16
CA ALA A 314 10.45 4.27 16.70
C ALA A 314 10.94 2.97 16.05
N ILE A 315 10.40 2.62 14.89
CA ILE A 315 10.83 1.44 14.12
C ILE A 315 11.73 1.89 12.97
N VAL A 316 12.85 1.20 12.76
CA VAL A 316 13.70 1.37 11.58
C VAL A 316 13.18 0.43 10.48
N ASP A 317 12.41 0.99 9.55
CA ASP A 317 11.65 0.24 8.53
C ASP A 317 12.03 0.65 7.11
N THR A 318 12.71 -0.25 6.38
CA THR A 318 13.08 -0.05 4.98
C THR A 318 11.94 -0.29 3.99
N GLY A 319 10.85 -0.94 4.42
CA GLY A 319 9.66 -1.21 3.61
C GLY A 319 8.54 -0.18 3.79
N THR A 320 8.83 0.99 4.35
CA THR A 320 7.89 2.12 4.45
C THR A 320 8.48 3.35 3.77
N THR A 321 7.68 4.01 2.92
CA THR A 321 8.10 5.12 2.08
C THR A 321 8.33 6.44 2.84
N LEU A 322 7.43 6.77 3.75
CA LEU A 322 7.43 8.05 4.48
C LEU A 322 8.03 7.89 5.89
N MET A 323 8.50 8.98 6.47
CA MET A 323 8.84 9.02 7.89
C MET A 323 7.61 9.45 8.70
N LEU A 324 7.03 8.51 9.44
CA LEU A 324 5.91 8.80 10.32
C LEU A 324 6.43 9.19 11.70
N VAL A 325 5.93 10.30 12.20
CA VAL A 325 6.31 10.89 13.48
C VAL A 325 5.07 11.26 14.27
N SER A 326 5.24 11.53 15.56
CA SER A 326 4.13 12.01 16.39
C SER A 326 3.60 13.36 15.90
N LYS A 327 2.38 13.70 16.31
CA LYS A 327 1.74 14.97 15.94
C LYS A 327 2.60 16.16 16.38
N GLU A 328 3.22 16.09 17.55
CA GLU A 328 4.07 17.13 18.13
C GLU A 328 5.30 17.39 17.27
N ILE A 329 5.96 16.33 16.76
CA ILE A 329 7.10 16.45 15.85
C ILE A 329 6.64 17.04 14.52
N SER A 330 5.54 16.53 13.96
CA SER A 330 4.98 17.01 12.70
C SER A 330 4.62 18.50 12.78
N ASP A 331 3.84 18.92 13.78
CA ASP A 331 3.44 20.32 13.97
C ASP A 331 4.65 21.21 14.22
N GLY A 332 5.57 20.80 15.09
CA GLY A 332 6.76 21.59 15.41
C GLY A 332 7.67 21.80 14.21
N TYR A 333 7.82 20.80 13.34
CA TYR A 333 8.55 20.92 12.09
C TYR A 333 7.86 21.88 11.12
N TYR A 334 6.58 21.65 10.82
CA TYR A 334 5.88 22.44 9.81
C TYR A 334 5.53 23.86 10.26
N ALA A 335 5.53 24.15 11.57
CA ALA A 335 5.47 25.51 12.09
C ALA A 335 6.66 26.38 11.64
N LYS A 336 7.77 25.77 11.21
CA LYS A 336 8.93 26.47 10.62
C LYS A 336 8.86 26.61 9.10
N VAL A 337 7.80 26.14 8.46
CA VAL A 337 7.63 26.18 7.00
C VAL A 337 6.47 27.12 6.65
N PRO A 338 6.74 28.35 6.19
CA PRO A 338 5.70 29.29 5.81
C PRO A 338 4.73 28.70 4.78
N GLY A 339 3.43 28.81 5.06
CA GLY A 339 2.36 28.28 4.22
C GLY A 339 2.12 26.77 4.35
N ALA A 340 2.86 26.06 5.21
CA ALA A 340 2.56 24.67 5.49
C ALA A 340 1.23 24.56 6.25
N ARG A 341 0.40 23.59 5.86
CA ARG A 341 -0.92 23.34 6.45
C ARG A 341 -1.32 21.88 6.33
N ARG A 342 -2.10 21.39 7.28
CA ARG A 342 -2.82 20.12 7.10
C ARG A 342 -3.92 20.35 6.07
N THR A 343 -4.08 19.43 5.12
CA THR A 343 -5.16 19.48 4.14
C THR A 343 -5.61 18.05 3.84
N PRO A 344 -6.93 17.77 3.87
CA PRO A 344 -7.47 16.50 3.42
C PRO A 344 -7.05 16.19 1.98
N ALA A 345 -6.81 17.19 1.12
CA ALA A 345 -6.35 16.92 -0.25
C ALA A 345 -4.96 16.24 -0.33
N ALA A 346 -4.14 16.37 0.71
CA ALA A 346 -2.83 15.73 0.83
C ALA A 346 -2.81 14.58 1.85
N GLY A 347 -3.95 14.26 2.47
CA GLY A 347 -4.05 13.25 3.52
C GLY A 347 -3.23 13.56 4.78
N GLY A 348 -2.73 14.79 4.90
CA GLY A 348 -1.72 15.15 5.87
C GLY A 348 -1.17 16.55 5.64
N MET A 349 0.14 16.73 5.84
CA MET A 349 0.80 18.02 5.72
C MET A 349 1.15 18.34 4.26
N ALA A 350 0.72 19.51 3.80
CA ALA A 350 1.12 20.13 2.54
C ALA A 350 1.91 21.42 2.80
N PHE A 351 2.68 21.86 1.83
CA PHE A 351 3.42 23.13 1.86
C PHE A 351 3.59 23.70 0.43
N PRO A 352 3.82 25.02 0.27
CA PRO A 352 4.05 25.63 -1.03
C PRO A 352 5.25 24.99 -1.76
N CYS A 353 5.11 24.67 -3.04
CA CYS A 353 6.19 23.99 -3.79
C CYS A 353 7.50 24.77 -3.89
N ASN A 354 7.46 26.09 -3.67
CA ASN A 354 8.63 26.98 -3.62
C ASN A 354 9.19 27.18 -2.20
N ALA A 355 8.61 26.53 -1.18
CA ALA A 355 9.11 26.61 0.18
C ALA A 355 10.47 25.92 0.29
N THR A 356 11.39 26.54 1.03
CA THR A 356 12.64 25.90 1.43
C THR A 356 12.40 25.15 2.73
N LEU A 357 12.51 23.83 2.69
CA LEU A 357 12.32 22.98 3.85
C LEU A 357 13.59 22.97 4.73
N PRO A 358 13.48 23.21 6.05
CA PRO A 358 14.61 23.06 6.96
C PRO A 358 14.99 21.59 7.12
N ASP A 359 16.20 21.33 7.59
CA ASP A 359 16.54 19.98 8.03
C ASP A 359 15.83 19.65 9.35
N LEU A 360 15.49 18.38 9.51
CA LEU A 360 14.99 17.82 10.74
C LEU A 360 16.10 16.99 11.38
N LEU A 361 16.47 17.30 12.61
CA LEU A 361 17.29 16.42 13.43
C LEU A 361 16.37 15.65 14.37
N ILE A 362 16.52 14.33 14.41
CA ILE A 362 15.71 13.44 15.26
C ILE A 362 16.62 12.62 16.15
N ASP A 363 16.22 12.46 17.41
CA ASP A 363 16.87 11.52 18.31
C ASP A 363 16.51 10.08 17.92
N ALA A 364 17.53 9.25 17.72
CA ALA A 364 17.43 7.82 17.50
C ALA A 364 18.39 7.14 18.47
N GLY A 365 17.90 6.80 19.66
CA GLY A 365 18.65 6.09 20.70
C GLY A 365 19.84 6.86 21.26
N GLY A 366 19.74 8.19 21.35
CA GLY A 366 20.82 9.10 21.77
C GLY A 366 21.67 9.61 20.61
N TYR A 367 21.54 9.04 19.40
CA TYR A 367 22.17 9.56 18.19
C TYR A 367 21.27 10.60 17.51
N THR A 368 21.84 11.75 17.16
CA THR A 368 21.11 12.80 16.44
C THR A 368 21.20 12.57 14.94
N ALA A 369 20.17 11.97 14.34
CA ALA A 369 20.09 11.71 12.91
C ALA A 369 19.54 12.93 12.15
N ARG A 370 20.20 13.34 11.06
CA ARG A 370 19.75 14.43 10.19
C ARG A 370 18.97 13.89 8.98
N VAL A 371 17.72 14.30 8.86
CA VAL A 371 16.93 14.19 7.64
C VAL A 371 17.02 15.51 6.89
N ARG A 372 17.53 15.49 5.67
CA ARG A 372 17.69 16.71 4.87
C ARG A 372 16.32 17.28 4.51
N GLY A 373 16.14 18.59 4.53
CA GLY A 373 14.90 19.24 4.11
C GLY A 373 14.50 18.87 2.68
N THR A 374 15.48 18.71 1.78
CA THR A 374 15.25 18.22 0.41
C THR A 374 14.70 16.80 0.36
N ASP A 375 15.00 15.98 1.38
CA ASP A 375 14.51 14.61 1.44
C ASP A 375 13.07 14.51 1.97
N ILE A 376 12.62 15.51 2.74
CA ILE A 376 11.25 15.61 3.26
C ILE A 376 10.26 15.97 2.16
N ASN A 377 10.70 16.68 1.11
CA ASN A 377 9.86 16.96 -0.05
C ASN A 377 9.56 15.67 -0.84
N PHE A 378 8.35 15.15 -0.65
CA PHE A 378 7.87 13.96 -1.34
C PHE A 378 7.48 14.28 -2.78
N GLY A 379 6.60 15.26 -3.01
CA GLY A 379 6.22 15.66 -4.36
C GLY A 379 4.99 16.54 -4.39
N LYS A 380 4.55 16.88 -5.60
CA LYS A 380 3.29 17.59 -5.83
C LYS A 380 2.13 16.60 -5.72
N PHE A 381 1.09 16.95 -4.98
CA PHE A 381 -0.19 16.26 -5.04
C PHE A 381 -1.15 17.07 -5.91
N THR A 382 -2.04 16.37 -6.62
CA THR A 382 -3.19 16.98 -7.28
C THR A 382 -4.33 16.98 -6.28
N GLY A 383 -4.97 18.13 -6.02
CA GLY A 383 -6.10 18.19 -5.09
C GLY A 383 -6.19 19.48 -4.28
N ASP A 384 -5.10 20.25 -4.16
CA ASP A 384 -5.15 21.57 -3.54
C ASP A 384 -5.80 22.56 -4.53
N ASN A 385 -7.12 22.51 -4.60
CA ASN A 385 -7.89 23.69 -4.93
C ASN A 385 -8.52 24.20 -3.63
N PRO A 386 -7.78 25.00 -2.84
CA PRO A 386 -8.29 25.55 -1.58
C PRO A 386 -9.64 26.25 -1.77
N ASP A 387 -9.92 26.76 -2.96
CA ASP A 387 -11.19 27.41 -3.27
C ASP A 387 -12.35 26.41 -3.32
N PHE A 388 -12.18 25.18 -3.82
CA PHE A 388 -13.28 24.20 -3.91
C PHE A 388 -13.64 23.57 -2.55
N ASP A 389 -12.65 23.19 -1.75
CA ASP A 389 -12.91 22.65 -0.40
C ASP A 389 -13.55 23.72 0.51
N THR A 390 -13.02 24.94 0.47
CA THR A 390 -13.61 26.10 1.16
C THR A 390 -15.02 26.36 0.62
N LEU A 391 -15.23 26.33 -0.70
CA LEU A 391 -16.54 26.52 -1.31
C LEU A 391 -17.56 25.52 -0.78
N VAL A 392 -17.22 24.24 -0.69
CA VAL A 392 -18.14 23.21 -0.17
C VAL A 392 -18.46 23.45 1.30
N HIS A 393 -17.45 23.62 2.15
CA HIS A 393 -17.65 23.69 3.60
C HIS A 393 -18.27 25.01 4.09
N THR A 394 -18.22 26.06 3.26
CA THR A 394 -18.88 27.34 3.52
C THR A 394 -20.19 27.52 2.74
N HIS A 395 -20.59 26.54 1.92
CA HIS A 395 -21.75 26.70 1.04
C HIS A 395 -23.06 26.80 1.85
N PRO A 396 -23.92 27.81 1.60
CA PRO A 396 -25.18 27.98 2.32
C PRO A 396 -26.11 26.76 2.26
N LEU A 397 -26.19 26.09 1.09
CA LEU A 397 -26.99 24.87 0.97
C LEU A 397 -26.52 23.75 1.89
N LEU A 398 -25.21 23.60 2.12
CA LEU A 398 -24.72 22.58 3.04
C LEU A 398 -25.12 22.90 4.49
N THR A 399 -25.06 24.18 4.87
CA THR A 399 -25.53 24.63 6.19
C THR A 399 -27.01 24.33 6.38
N THR A 400 -27.85 24.72 5.42
CA THR A 400 -29.30 24.46 5.48
C THR A 400 -29.60 22.95 5.47
N PHE A 401 -28.90 22.18 4.64
CA PHE A 401 -29.09 20.73 4.53
C PHE A 401 -28.70 20.01 5.83
N ARG A 402 -27.60 20.42 6.49
CA ARG A 402 -27.20 19.93 7.82
C ARG A 402 -28.20 20.29 8.90
N ALA A 403 -28.75 21.50 8.87
CA ALA A 403 -29.75 21.92 9.84
C ALA A 403 -31.05 21.10 9.70
N ALA A 404 -31.46 20.77 8.48
CA ALA A 404 -32.65 19.95 8.20
C ALA A 404 -32.42 18.44 8.47
N HIS A 405 -31.18 17.97 8.39
CA HIS A 405 -30.84 16.56 8.51
C HIS A 405 -29.66 16.35 9.48
N PRO A 406 -29.91 16.06 10.76
CA PRO A 406 -28.84 15.91 11.75
C PRO A 406 -27.98 14.63 11.54
N SER A 407 -28.52 13.62 10.85
CA SER A 407 -27.83 12.37 10.52
C SER A 407 -27.46 12.34 9.04
N LEU A 408 -26.25 12.83 8.71
CA LEU A 408 -25.73 12.87 7.35
C LEU A 408 -24.57 11.91 7.14
N ILE A 409 -24.58 11.25 6.00
CA ILE A 409 -23.48 10.42 5.52
C ILE A 409 -22.73 11.21 4.44
N LEU A 410 -21.45 11.48 4.66
CA LEU A 410 -20.56 12.03 3.63
C LEU A 410 -19.85 10.89 2.88
N SER A 411 -19.83 10.95 1.56
CA SER A 411 -19.02 10.11 0.68
C SER A 411 -18.25 10.96 -0.34
N ARG A 412 -17.13 10.42 -0.84
CA ARG A 412 -16.30 11.00 -1.91
C ARG A 412 -16.63 10.47 -3.31
N SER A 413 -17.74 9.73 -3.41
CA SER A 413 -18.32 9.30 -4.67
C SER A 413 -19.84 9.29 -4.54
N ALA A 414 -20.58 9.61 -5.61
CA ALA A 414 -22.04 9.55 -5.56
C ALA A 414 -22.55 8.11 -5.69
N LEU A 415 -21.81 7.21 -6.34
CA LEU A 415 -21.97 5.76 -6.27
C LEU A 415 -20.76 5.10 -5.58
N VAL A 416 -20.98 4.08 -4.74
CA VAL A 416 -19.90 3.27 -4.16
C VAL A 416 -19.98 1.87 -4.78
N PRO A 417 -19.37 1.64 -5.96
CA PRO A 417 -19.35 0.31 -6.54
C PRO A 417 -18.42 -0.62 -5.73
N PRO A 418 -18.61 -1.94 -5.81
CA PRO A 418 -17.65 -2.90 -5.26
C PRO A 418 -16.25 -2.65 -5.83
N ALA A 419 -15.21 -2.80 -4.99
CA ALA A 419 -13.82 -2.51 -5.38
C ALA A 419 -13.35 -3.12 -6.72
N PRO A 420 -13.73 -4.36 -7.11
CA PRO A 420 -13.38 -4.93 -8.42
C PRO A 420 -13.96 -4.16 -9.62
N ASP A 421 -15.08 -3.46 -9.43
CA ASP A 421 -15.83 -2.79 -10.49
C ASP A 421 -15.46 -1.31 -10.64
N VAL A 422 -14.78 -0.72 -9.65
CA VAL A 422 -14.34 0.69 -9.65
C VAL A 422 -13.62 1.07 -10.97
N PRO A 423 -12.64 0.30 -11.49
CA PRO A 423 -11.92 0.66 -12.72
C PRO A 423 -12.81 0.71 -13.96
N ASN A 424 -13.94 0.00 -13.94
CA ASN A 424 -14.88 -0.11 -15.05
C ASN A 424 -16.10 0.82 -14.88
N ASN A 425 -16.11 1.65 -13.84
CA ASN A 425 -17.24 2.53 -13.54
C ASN A 425 -17.13 3.87 -14.30
N LEU A 426 -18.28 4.39 -14.75
CA LEU A 426 -18.34 5.62 -15.55
C LEU A 426 -17.86 6.84 -14.76
N THR A 427 -18.37 7.09 -13.55
CA THR A 427 -18.11 8.32 -12.78
C THR A 427 -16.97 8.16 -11.78
N CYS A 428 -16.74 6.95 -11.27
CA CYS A 428 -15.64 6.67 -10.35
C CYS A 428 -14.29 6.50 -11.06
N ALA A 429 -14.29 6.10 -12.34
CA ALA A 429 -13.08 5.92 -13.14
C ALA A 429 -13.09 6.72 -14.45
N THR A 430 -13.96 6.39 -15.40
CA THR A 430 -13.88 6.92 -16.79
C THR A 430 -13.95 8.45 -16.86
N LEU A 431 -14.80 9.05 -16.03
CA LEU A 431 -14.99 10.51 -15.93
C LEU A 431 -14.23 11.12 -14.74
N SER A 432 -13.35 10.38 -14.07
CA SER A 432 -12.57 10.88 -12.93
C SER A 432 -11.16 11.29 -13.36
N GLY A 433 -10.67 12.44 -12.87
CA GLY A 433 -9.28 12.85 -13.02
C GLY A 433 -9.06 14.33 -13.33
N PRO A 434 -7.81 14.83 -13.32
CA PRO A 434 -7.46 16.26 -13.17
C PRO A 434 -8.03 17.29 -14.18
N ASP A 435 -8.64 16.85 -15.28
CA ASP A 435 -9.35 17.70 -16.26
C ASP A 435 -10.77 17.16 -16.58
N LEU A 436 -11.22 16.13 -15.85
CA LEU A 436 -12.55 15.53 -15.88
C LEU A 436 -13.28 15.92 -14.58
N ILE A 437 -13.95 15.00 -13.88
CA ILE A 437 -14.47 15.23 -12.54
C ILE A 437 -13.29 15.18 -11.56
N PHE A 438 -12.88 16.34 -11.06
CA PHE A 438 -11.78 16.43 -10.09
C PHE A 438 -11.79 17.75 -9.29
N PRO A 439 -11.56 17.71 -7.96
CA PRO A 439 -11.32 16.52 -7.13
C PRO A 439 -12.57 15.61 -7.07
N HIS A 440 -12.43 14.44 -6.44
CA HIS A 440 -13.58 13.60 -6.11
C HIS A 440 -14.71 14.43 -5.47
N PRO A 441 -15.98 14.15 -5.81
CA PRO A 441 -17.10 14.97 -5.35
C PRO A 441 -17.32 14.87 -3.83
N TYR A 442 -17.96 15.86 -3.22
CA TYR A 442 -18.50 15.72 -1.87
C TYR A 442 -19.96 15.35 -1.96
N VAL A 443 -20.38 14.20 -1.42
CA VAL A 443 -21.76 13.72 -1.52
C VAL A 443 -22.32 13.48 -0.13
N PHE A 444 -23.25 14.34 0.26
CA PHE A 444 -23.97 14.28 1.53
C PHE A 444 -25.31 13.59 1.31
N THR A 445 -25.58 12.52 2.04
CA THR A 445 -26.82 11.74 1.96
C THR A 445 -27.56 11.78 3.27
N ALA A 446 -28.83 12.16 3.21
CA ALA A 446 -29.80 12.04 4.30
C ALA A 446 -30.70 10.83 4.00
N GLU A 447 -30.27 9.64 4.40
CA GLU A 447 -30.94 8.37 4.06
C GLU A 447 -32.42 8.36 4.46
N ALA A 448 -32.73 8.77 5.69
CA ALA A 448 -34.10 8.79 6.21
C ALA A 448 -35.03 9.77 5.47
N ALA A 449 -34.45 10.82 4.88
CA ALA A 449 -35.19 11.82 4.11
C ALA A 449 -35.22 11.51 2.60
N GLY A 450 -34.50 10.48 2.16
CA GLY A 450 -34.33 10.18 0.74
C GLY A 450 -33.76 11.37 -0.04
N ALA A 451 -32.78 12.08 0.53
CA ALA A 451 -32.23 13.31 -0.03
C ALA A 451 -30.70 13.27 -0.17
N VAL A 452 -30.19 13.92 -1.21
CA VAL A 452 -28.76 14.00 -1.55
C VAL A 452 -28.39 15.43 -1.91
N LEU A 453 -27.23 15.87 -1.40
CA LEU A 453 -26.56 17.10 -1.79
C LEU A 453 -25.14 16.75 -2.23
N ALA A 454 -24.79 17.00 -3.50
CA ALA A 454 -23.50 16.60 -4.06
C ALA A 454 -22.78 17.77 -4.74
N PHE A 455 -21.51 17.98 -4.41
CA PHE A 455 -20.66 19.02 -4.99
C PHE A 455 -19.66 18.41 -5.97
N TYR A 456 -19.65 18.92 -7.21
CA TYR A 456 -18.74 18.49 -8.26
C TYR A 456 -17.92 19.67 -8.78
N ARG A 457 -16.72 19.38 -9.29
CA ARG A 457 -15.95 20.29 -10.13
C ARG A 457 -15.74 19.65 -11.50
N LEU A 458 -16.12 20.37 -12.54
CA LEU A 458 -16.22 19.82 -13.89
C LEU A 458 -15.12 20.39 -14.78
N GLY A 459 -14.13 19.56 -15.12
CA GLY A 459 -12.98 19.97 -15.92
C GLY A 459 -13.25 20.09 -17.42
N LYS A 460 -12.27 20.66 -18.13
CA LYS A 460 -12.37 21.00 -19.56
C LYS A 460 -12.54 19.81 -20.51
N LYS A 461 -12.14 18.60 -20.11
CA LYS A 461 -12.31 17.38 -20.93
C LYS A 461 -13.74 16.84 -20.92
N LEU A 462 -14.62 17.43 -20.12
CA LEU A 462 -16.05 17.12 -20.12
C LEU A 462 -16.84 17.98 -21.13
N ALA A 463 -16.16 18.76 -21.98
CA ALA A 463 -16.81 19.66 -22.92
C ALA A 463 -17.52 18.91 -24.05
N GLY A 464 -18.75 19.32 -24.36
CA GLY A 464 -19.45 18.90 -25.59
C GLY A 464 -19.38 19.95 -26.70
N HIS A 465 -19.22 21.22 -26.31
CA HIS A 465 -18.97 22.36 -27.17
C HIS A 465 -17.95 23.27 -26.48
N SER A 466 -17.29 24.17 -27.23
CA SER A 466 -16.25 25.04 -26.68
C SER A 466 -16.74 25.78 -25.42
N GLY A 467 -16.10 25.52 -24.29
CA GLY A 467 -16.40 26.16 -23.01
C GLY A 467 -17.67 25.66 -22.29
N ILE A 468 -18.35 24.63 -22.79
CA ILE A 468 -19.62 24.13 -22.25
C ILE A 468 -19.50 22.64 -21.94
N VAL A 469 -19.82 22.25 -20.70
CA VAL A 469 -19.90 20.85 -20.28
C VAL A 469 -20.95 20.14 -21.11
N HIS A 470 -20.63 18.94 -21.60
CA HIS A 470 -21.56 18.12 -22.36
C HIS A 470 -22.81 17.81 -21.50
N GLY A 471 -24.02 18.08 -22.02
CA GLY A 471 -25.26 17.88 -21.26
C GLY A 471 -25.43 16.44 -20.74
N GLY A 472 -24.97 15.45 -21.49
CA GLY A 472 -24.92 14.05 -21.05
C GLY A 472 -24.11 13.80 -19.78
N VAL A 473 -23.08 14.61 -19.48
CA VAL A 473 -22.35 14.52 -18.20
C VAL A 473 -23.26 14.97 -17.06
N THR A 474 -23.94 16.11 -17.20
CA THR A 474 -24.88 16.57 -16.16
C THR A 474 -26.08 15.63 -15.99
N ALA A 475 -26.56 15.00 -17.06
CA ALA A 475 -27.59 13.97 -16.98
C ALA A 475 -27.11 12.72 -16.20
N ALA A 476 -25.87 12.27 -16.42
CA ALA A 476 -25.29 11.16 -15.67
C ALA A 476 -25.14 11.48 -14.18
N LEU A 477 -24.71 12.70 -13.84
CA LEU A 477 -24.61 13.14 -12.43
C LEU A 477 -25.98 13.22 -11.75
N LEU A 478 -27.00 13.70 -12.47
CA LEU A 478 -28.39 13.72 -11.99
C LEU A 478 -28.91 12.30 -11.76
N ASP A 479 -28.73 11.40 -12.73
CA ASP A 479 -29.13 10.00 -12.62
C ASP A 479 -28.51 9.34 -11.38
N GLU A 480 -27.20 9.52 -11.18
CA GLU A 480 -26.47 8.95 -10.04
C GLU A 480 -26.96 9.50 -8.70
N CYS A 481 -27.11 10.82 -8.57
CA CYS A 481 -27.57 11.45 -7.33
C CYS A 481 -29.03 11.09 -7.02
N MET A 482 -29.89 11.01 -8.03
CA MET A 482 -31.29 10.65 -7.89
C MET A 482 -31.46 9.17 -7.51
N CYS A 483 -30.65 8.29 -8.12
CA CYS A 483 -30.60 6.88 -7.77
C CYS A 483 -30.21 6.70 -6.29
N ARG A 484 -29.16 7.39 -5.83
CA ARG A 484 -28.74 7.35 -4.43
C ARG A 484 -29.79 7.91 -3.46
N ALA A 485 -30.50 8.97 -3.85
CA ALA A 485 -31.57 9.55 -3.04
C ALA A 485 -32.69 8.55 -2.74
N CYS A 486 -32.88 7.53 -3.57
CA CYS A 486 -33.93 6.54 -3.38
C CYS A 486 -33.48 5.19 -2.78
N PHE A 487 -32.18 4.93 -2.58
CA PHE A 487 -31.71 3.67 -2.02
C PHE A 487 -32.31 3.38 -0.64
N ALA A 488 -32.09 4.25 0.34
CA ALA A 488 -32.54 3.97 1.72
C ALA A 488 -34.07 3.86 1.89
N VAL A 489 -34.85 4.39 0.93
CA VAL A 489 -36.32 4.38 0.96
C VAL A 489 -36.94 3.23 0.14
N LEU A 490 -36.12 2.44 -0.55
CA LEU A 490 -36.55 1.23 -1.26
C LEU A 490 -36.26 -0.04 -0.42
N PRO A 491 -37.11 -1.08 -0.53
CA PRO A 491 -37.06 -2.25 0.36
C PRO A 491 -35.69 -2.94 0.50
N ARG A 492 -34.93 -3.05 -0.59
CA ARG A 492 -33.61 -3.71 -0.65
C ARG A 492 -32.46 -2.75 -0.92
N ARG A 493 -32.71 -1.45 -0.87
CA ARG A 493 -31.69 -0.41 -1.10
C ARG A 493 -30.96 -0.48 -2.44
N ILE A 494 -31.63 -1.04 -3.45
CA ILE A 494 -31.15 -1.10 -4.83
C ILE A 494 -32.19 -0.40 -5.70
N ALA A 495 -31.72 0.40 -6.65
CA ALA A 495 -32.56 1.07 -7.62
C ALA A 495 -31.91 1.03 -9.01
N VAL A 496 -32.76 0.93 -10.04
CA VAL A 496 -32.38 1.15 -11.44
C VAL A 496 -33.30 2.20 -12.06
N THR A 497 -32.74 2.98 -12.97
CA THR A 497 -33.45 4.06 -13.66
C THR A 497 -34.43 3.48 -14.68
N VAL A 498 -35.72 3.79 -14.53
CA VAL A 498 -36.77 3.43 -15.50
C VAL A 498 -36.99 4.56 -16.49
N ARG A 499 -37.00 5.79 -15.98
CA ARG A 499 -37.20 7.01 -16.77
C ARG A 499 -36.43 8.14 -16.14
N LEU A 500 -35.75 8.92 -16.97
CA LEU A 500 -35.11 10.16 -16.59
C LEU A 500 -35.55 11.24 -17.59
N ASN A 501 -36.21 12.28 -17.11
CA ASN A 501 -36.55 13.46 -17.89
C ASN A 501 -35.64 14.61 -17.45
N VAL A 502 -34.91 15.22 -18.37
CA VAL A 502 -33.90 16.25 -18.07
C VAL A 502 -34.21 17.51 -18.86
N GLU A 503 -34.35 18.64 -18.16
CA GLU A 503 -34.57 19.96 -18.72
C GLU A 503 -33.30 20.81 -18.55
N TYR A 504 -32.66 21.16 -19.67
CA TYR A 504 -31.48 22.02 -19.69
C TYR A 504 -31.92 23.48 -19.80
N LYS A 505 -31.76 24.26 -18.73
CA LYS A 505 -32.17 25.67 -18.67
C LYS A 505 -31.12 26.60 -19.27
N SER A 506 -29.86 26.38 -18.91
CA SER A 506 -28.74 27.19 -19.39
C SER A 506 -27.42 26.40 -19.36
N PRO A 507 -26.40 26.80 -20.16
CA PRO A 507 -25.16 26.03 -20.27
C PRO A 507 -24.36 25.98 -18.97
N VAL A 508 -23.92 24.77 -18.57
CA VAL A 508 -22.92 24.59 -17.52
C VAL A 508 -21.52 24.81 -18.11
N ARG A 509 -20.74 25.71 -17.50
CA ARG A 509 -19.40 26.06 -17.98
C ARG A 509 -18.35 25.06 -17.53
N VAL A 510 -17.40 24.75 -18.41
CA VAL A 510 -16.23 23.96 -17.99
C VAL A 510 -15.37 24.76 -17.01
N GLY A 511 -14.73 24.07 -16.08
CA GLY A 511 -13.95 24.65 -14.99
C GLY A 511 -14.78 25.12 -13.78
N SER A 512 -16.12 25.07 -13.86
CA SER A 512 -17.00 25.49 -12.76
C SER A 512 -17.14 24.41 -11.68
N GLY A 513 -17.55 24.85 -10.49
CA GLY A 513 -18.13 24.00 -9.46
C GLY A 513 -19.66 24.00 -9.60
N VAL A 514 -20.29 22.83 -9.41
CA VAL A 514 -21.74 22.67 -9.41
C VAL A 514 -22.22 21.91 -8.19
N VAL A 515 -23.47 22.13 -7.82
CA VAL A 515 -24.16 21.42 -6.74
C VAL A 515 -25.35 20.69 -7.33
N VAL A 516 -25.45 19.38 -7.06
CA VAL A 516 -26.63 18.58 -7.36
C VAL A 516 -27.46 18.44 -6.08
N VAL A 517 -28.73 18.82 -6.15
CA VAL A 517 -29.70 18.64 -5.07
C VAL A 517 -30.75 17.67 -5.56
N ALA A 518 -30.89 16.53 -4.88
CA ALA A 518 -31.86 15.49 -5.24
C ALA A 518 -32.71 15.08 -4.03
N GLU A 519 -33.98 14.80 -4.25
CA GLU A 519 -34.91 14.36 -3.21
C GLU A 519 -35.96 13.39 -3.76
N THR A 520 -36.24 12.34 -2.99
CA THR A 520 -37.32 11.41 -3.28
C THR A 520 -38.65 12.06 -2.92
N VAL A 521 -39.51 12.24 -3.93
CA VAL A 521 -40.81 12.90 -3.80
C VAL A 521 -41.89 11.91 -3.39
N ARG A 522 -41.83 10.68 -3.91
CA ARG A 522 -42.88 9.68 -3.74
C ARG A 522 -42.32 8.27 -3.81
N VAL A 523 -42.82 7.36 -2.97
CA VAL A 523 -42.50 5.93 -3.02
C VAL A 523 -43.78 5.11 -3.05
N GLU A 524 -43.88 4.16 -3.99
CA GLU A 524 -44.99 3.20 -4.08
C GLU A 524 -44.45 1.79 -4.33
N GLY A 525 -44.43 0.96 -3.29
CA GLY A 525 -43.91 -0.40 -3.37
C GLY A 525 -42.44 -0.42 -3.77
N ARG A 526 -42.15 -0.89 -4.99
CA ARG A 526 -40.79 -0.96 -5.56
C ARG A 526 -40.40 0.27 -6.38
N LYS A 527 -41.22 1.31 -6.45
CA LYS A 527 -41.02 2.47 -7.32
C LYS A 527 -40.76 3.73 -6.49
N ALA A 528 -39.78 4.52 -6.89
CA ALA A 528 -39.48 5.83 -6.32
C ALA A 528 -39.50 6.91 -7.41
N TRP A 529 -40.18 8.01 -7.15
CA TRP A 529 -40.15 9.22 -7.98
C TRP A 529 -39.24 10.22 -7.30
N VAL A 530 -38.24 10.70 -8.02
CA VAL A 530 -37.19 11.56 -7.50
C VAL A 530 -37.15 12.81 -8.38
N ARG A 531 -36.90 13.96 -7.77
CA ARG A 531 -36.58 15.19 -8.50
C ARG A 531 -35.18 15.65 -8.13
N ALA A 532 -34.48 16.25 -9.06
CA ALA A 532 -33.18 16.83 -8.82
C ALA A 532 -32.92 18.06 -9.67
N ARG A 533 -31.91 18.84 -9.28
CA ARG A 533 -31.43 19.97 -10.05
C ARG A 533 -29.93 20.15 -9.89
N VAL A 534 -29.31 20.74 -10.90
CA VAL A 534 -27.92 21.19 -10.90
C VAL A 534 -27.90 22.70 -10.79
N GLU A 535 -27.24 23.21 -9.76
CA GLU A 535 -27.00 24.63 -9.51
C GLU A 535 -25.52 24.95 -9.70
N ASP A 536 -25.19 26.17 -10.14
CA ASP A 536 -23.83 26.66 -9.99
C ASP A 536 -23.48 26.77 -8.50
N ALA A 537 -22.34 26.22 -8.10
CA ALA A 537 -21.89 26.29 -6.71
C ALA A 537 -21.54 27.72 -6.26
N VAL A 538 -21.40 28.65 -7.22
CA VAL A 538 -21.29 30.08 -6.96
C VAL A 538 -22.46 30.77 -7.64
N GLY A 539 -23.25 31.53 -6.87
CA GLY A 539 -24.41 32.26 -7.38
C GLY A 539 -25.73 31.48 -7.37
N GLY A 540 -25.71 30.15 -7.28
CA GLY A 540 -26.91 29.32 -7.06
C GLY A 540 -27.89 29.28 -8.23
N GLU A 541 -27.46 29.67 -9.45
CA GLU A 541 -28.34 29.63 -10.62
C GLU A 541 -28.61 28.18 -11.03
N VAL A 542 -29.88 27.81 -11.19
CA VAL A 542 -30.28 26.48 -11.65
C VAL A 542 -29.99 26.35 -13.15
N ARG A 543 -29.10 25.41 -13.50
CA ARG A 543 -28.67 25.13 -14.87
C ARG A 543 -29.46 24.00 -15.51
N VAL A 544 -29.80 22.97 -14.72
CA VAL A 544 -30.47 21.76 -15.19
C VAL A 544 -31.46 21.29 -14.13
N GLU A 545 -32.64 20.81 -14.55
CA GLU A 545 -33.61 20.13 -13.69
C GLU A 545 -33.90 18.73 -14.23
N ALA A 546 -34.26 17.81 -13.34
CA ALA A 546 -34.66 16.48 -13.74
C ALA A 546 -35.73 15.87 -12.83
N GLU A 547 -36.56 15.05 -13.44
CA GLU A 547 -37.49 14.15 -12.77
C GLU A 547 -37.25 12.72 -13.23
N GLY A 548 -37.27 11.78 -12.28
CA GLY A 548 -36.89 10.40 -12.53
C GLY A 548 -37.84 9.42 -11.86
N LEU A 549 -38.05 8.28 -12.52
CA LEU A 549 -38.67 7.10 -11.95
C LEU A 549 -37.60 6.03 -11.81
N PHE A 550 -37.41 5.57 -10.59
CA PHE A 550 -36.50 4.50 -10.23
C PHE A 550 -37.28 3.31 -9.71
N VAL A 551 -36.76 2.10 -9.95
CA VAL A 551 -37.41 0.87 -9.49
C VAL A 551 -36.40 -0.07 -8.85
N GLU A 552 -36.79 -0.72 -7.76
CA GLU A 552 -36.07 -1.89 -7.25
C GLU A 552 -36.28 -3.06 -8.22
N PRO A 553 -35.21 -3.59 -8.86
CA PRO A 553 -35.34 -4.69 -9.80
C PRO A 553 -35.78 -5.98 -9.08
N ARG A 554 -36.51 -6.86 -9.78
CA ARG A 554 -36.99 -8.12 -9.18
C ARG A 554 -35.85 -9.06 -8.75
N TRP A 555 -34.71 -9.02 -9.45
CA TRP A 555 -33.50 -9.77 -9.14
C TRP A 555 -32.70 -9.19 -7.95
N ALA A 556 -33.10 -8.05 -7.37
CA ALA A 556 -32.44 -7.50 -6.19
C ALA A 556 -32.42 -8.48 -5.00
N GLY A 557 -33.40 -9.40 -4.92
CA GLY A 557 -33.44 -10.45 -3.89
C GLY A 557 -32.36 -11.53 -4.03
N GLU A 558 -31.72 -11.65 -5.20
CA GLU A 558 -30.68 -12.63 -5.49
C GLU A 558 -29.26 -12.06 -5.25
N MET A 559 -29.15 -10.74 -5.01
CA MET A 559 -27.89 -10.02 -4.83
C MET A 559 -27.54 -9.69 -3.37
N VAL A 560 -28.09 -10.41 -2.39
CA VAL A 560 -27.78 -10.18 -0.97
C VAL A 560 -26.27 -10.35 -0.75
N GLY A 561 -25.56 -9.24 -0.49
CA GLY A 561 -24.12 -9.21 -0.17
C GLY A 561 -23.20 -8.45 -1.15
N ILE A 562 -23.73 -7.75 -2.16
CA ILE A 562 -22.90 -7.01 -3.15
C ILE A 562 -22.82 -5.48 -2.88
N TYR A 563 -23.74 -4.91 -2.09
CA TYR A 563 -23.73 -3.48 -1.74
C TYR A 563 -23.94 -3.27 -0.24
#